data_AF-A0A5P8NCS4-F1
#
_entry.id   AF-A0A5P8NCS4-F1
#
_cell.length_a   1.000
_cell.length_b   1.000
_cell.length_c   1.000
_cell.angle_alpha   90.00
_cell.angle_beta   90.00
_cell.angle_gamma   90.00
#
_symmetry.space_group_name_H-M   'P 1'
#
loop_
_entity.id
_entity.type
_entity.pdbx_description
1 polymer ?
#
loop_
_entity_poly.entity_id
_entity_poly.type
_entity_poly.pdbx_seq_one_letter_code
_entity_poly.pdbx_strand_id
1 'polypeptide(L)'
;MKIGAGKLFQGREDVVIKSILWNTVIEVFNTEKNIDVTPYLISVRLNAKVIFVKTTNPLINTELLLLDQKIKKLFSEKLKKVGIVFYDFEVKYI
;
A
#
# COMPACT_ATOMS: atom_id res chain seq x y z
N MET A 1 -20.38 -24.27 3.05
CA MET A 1 -19.28 -24.04 2.08
C MET A 1 -18.68 -22.68 2.40
N LYS A 2 -17.52 -22.60 3.06
CA LYS A 2 -16.84 -21.32 3.33
C LYS A 2 -16.03 -20.96 2.08
N ILE A 3 -16.49 -19.99 1.31
CA ILE A 3 -15.74 -19.44 0.18
C ILE A 3 -14.63 -18.58 0.78
N GLY A 4 -13.49 -19.21 1.09
CA GLY A 4 -12.32 -18.48 1.58
C GLY A 4 -11.81 -17.55 0.49
N ALA A 5 -11.61 -16.28 0.84
CA ALA A 5 -11.05 -15.25 -0.04
C ALA A 5 -9.75 -15.68 -0.76
N GLY A 6 -9.01 -16.66 -0.20
CA GLY A 6 -7.83 -17.25 -0.82
C GLY A 6 -8.05 -17.90 -2.20
N LYS A 7 -9.28 -18.28 -2.58
CA LYS A 7 -9.58 -18.77 -3.94
C LYS A 7 -9.89 -17.66 -4.94
N LEU A 8 -10.23 -16.45 -4.49
CA LEU A 8 -10.69 -15.34 -5.35
C LEU A 8 -9.53 -14.58 -6.03
N PHE A 9 -8.31 -14.71 -5.54
CA PHE A 9 -7.16 -13.89 -5.97
C PHE A 9 -5.99 -14.68 -6.57
N GLN A 10 -6.15 -15.99 -6.82
CA GLN A 10 -5.11 -16.80 -7.46
C GLN A 10 -4.64 -16.16 -8.77
N GLY A 11 -3.36 -15.77 -8.83
CA GLY A 11 -2.73 -15.11 -9.98
C GLY A 11 -2.96 -13.60 -10.11
N ARG A 12 -3.65 -12.96 -9.16
CA ARG A 12 -3.88 -11.49 -9.12
C ARG A 12 -3.47 -10.83 -7.80
N GLU A 13 -2.76 -11.54 -6.93
CA GLU A 13 -2.31 -11.05 -5.61
C GLU A 13 -1.55 -9.73 -5.72
N ASP A 14 -0.68 -9.59 -6.72
CA ASP A 14 0.05 -8.34 -6.99
C ASP A 14 -0.88 -7.14 -7.18
N VAL A 15 -1.99 -7.32 -7.92
CA VAL A 15 -2.96 -6.25 -8.18
C VAL A 15 -3.65 -5.84 -6.90
N VAL A 16 -4.01 -6.83 -6.06
CA VAL A 16 -4.63 -6.59 -4.76
C VAL A 16 -3.66 -5.88 -3.82
N ILE A 17 -2.41 -6.35 -3.73
CA ILE A 17 -1.34 -5.74 -2.94
C ILE A 17 -1.16 -4.27 -3.33
N LYS A 18 -1.02 -3.99 -4.63
CA LYS A 18 -0.86 -2.63 -5.15
C LYS A 18 -2.04 -1.74 -4.80
N SER A 19 -3.27 -2.25 -4.97
CA SER A 19 -4.50 -1.52 -4.65
C SER A 19 -4.65 -1.22 -3.15
N ILE A 20 -4.37 -2.20 -2.29
CA ILE A 20 -4.44 -2.01 -0.84
C ILE A 20 -3.40 -0.98 -0.39
N LEU A 21 -2.16 -1.04 -0.90
CA LEU A 21 -1.16 -0.04 -0.53
C LEU A 21 -1.56 1.36 -0.99
N TRP A 22 -2.03 1.50 -2.25
CA TRP A 22 -2.52 2.78 -2.78
C TRP A 22 -3.55 3.42 -1.84
N ASN A 23 -4.59 2.67 -1.49
CA ASN A 23 -5.65 3.14 -0.61
C ASN A 23 -5.16 3.41 0.82
N THR A 24 -4.19 2.62 1.30
CA THR A 24 -3.58 2.82 2.62
C THR A 24 -2.81 4.13 2.70
N VAL A 25 -2.06 4.47 1.66
CA VAL A 25 -1.33 5.74 1.58
C VAL A 25 -2.30 6.92 1.65
N ILE A 26 -3.38 6.89 0.87
CA ILE A 26 -4.42 7.95 0.89
C ILE A 26 -5.03 8.08 2.28
N GLU A 27 -5.45 6.96 2.88
CA GLU A 27 -6.08 6.95 4.20
C GLU A 27 -5.17 7.50 5.29
N VAL A 28 -3.89 7.12 5.30
CA VAL A 28 -2.93 7.61 6.30
C VAL A 28 -2.71 9.11 6.14
N PHE A 29 -2.53 9.62 4.92
CA PHE A 29 -2.35 11.06 4.71
C PHE A 29 -3.59 11.87 5.09
N ASN A 30 -4.77 11.38 4.72
CA ASN A 30 -6.01 12.05 5.06
C ASN A 30 -6.21 12.09 6.58
N THR A 31 -5.89 10.99 7.28
CA THR A 31 -6.05 10.90 8.74
C THR A 31 -5.01 11.71 9.51
N GLU A 32 -3.74 11.64 9.11
CA GLU A 32 -2.62 12.18 9.89
C GLU A 32 -2.32 13.64 9.56
N LYS A 33 -2.66 14.08 8.35
CA LYS A 33 -2.28 15.39 7.82
C LYS A 33 -3.45 16.20 7.28
N ASN A 34 -4.64 15.60 7.16
CA ASN A 34 -5.81 16.22 6.50
C ASN A 34 -5.48 16.70 5.07
N ILE A 35 -4.70 15.90 4.35
CA ILE A 35 -4.27 16.17 2.98
C ILE A 35 -4.74 15.02 2.08
N ASP A 36 -5.42 15.35 0.99
CA ASP A 36 -5.66 14.41 -0.10
C ASP A 36 -4.42 14.31 -0.99
N VAL A 37 -3.76 13.15 -0.95
CA VAL A 37 -2.56 12.87 -1.76
C VAL A 37 -2.84 12.23 -3.10
N THR A 38 -4.11 11.91 -3.41
CA THR A 38 -4.51 11.28 -4.67
C THR A 38 -3.96 12.00 -5.90
N PRO A 39 -3.96 13.34 -5.99
CA PRO A 39 -3.44 14.05 -7.16
C PRO A 39 -1.92 13.88 -7.38
N TYR A 40 -1.18 13.50 -6.32
CA TYR A 40 0.27 13.36 -6.36
C TYR A 40 0.73 11.91 -6.56
N LEU A 41 -0.13 10.92 -6.29
CA LEU A 41 0.19 9.51 -6.50
C LEU A 41 0.17 9.16 -7.99
N ILE A 42 1.27 8.61 -8.51
CA ILE A 42 1.39 8.21 -9.92
C ILE A 42 1.16 6.71 -10.08
N SER A 43 1.86 5.90 -9.28
CA SER A 43 1.83 4.45 -9.45
C SER A 43 2.29 3.73 -8.20
N VAL A 44 1.76 2.53 -7.98
CA VAL A 44 2.31 1.54 -7.05
C VAL A 44 2.76 0.33 -7.87
N ARG A 45 4.06 0.02 -7.83
CA ARG A 45 4.67 -1.12 -8.54
C ARG A 45 5.20 -2.12 -7.53
N LEU A 46 4.97 -3.40 -7.78
CA LEU A 46 5.49 -4.49 -6.96
C LEU A 46 6.57 -5.22 -7.75
N ASN A 47 7.73 -5.41 -7.15
CA ASN A 47 8.79 -6.27 -7.67
C ASN A 47 9.28 -7.17 -6.53
N ALA A 48 8.93 -8.45 -6.59
CA ALA A 48 9.16 -9.41 -5.52
C ALA A 48 8.65 -8.91 -4.16
N LYS A 49 9.54 -8.58 -3.22
CA LYS A 49 9.20 -8.05 -1.89
C LYS A 49 9.34 -6.53 -1.77
N VAL A 50 9.67 -5.83 -2.85
CA VAL A 50 9.83 -4.37 -2.83
C VAL A 50 8.65 -3.72 -3.53
N ILE A 51 7.96 -2.85 -2.82
CA ILE A 51 6.88 -2.03 -3.36
C ILE A 51 7.38 -0.61 -3.60
N PHE A 52 7.26 -0.12 -4.82
CA PHE A 52 7.61 1.24 -5.21
C PHE A 52 6.36 2.09 -5.31
N VAL A 53 6.28 3.14 -4.52
CA VAL A 53 5.25 4.17 -4.58
C VAL A 53 5.86 5.38 -5.28
N LYS A 54 5.38 5.69 -6.48
CA LYS A 54 5.86 6.84 -7.24
C LYS A 54 4.93 8.03 -7.05
N THR A 55 5.47 9.20 -6.76
CA THR A 55 4.70 10.45 -6.69
C THR A 55 5.23 11.51 -7.66
N THR A 56 4.43 12.55 -7.93
CA THR A 56 4.85 13.72 -8.72
C THR A 56 5.56 14.77 -7.87
N ASN A 57 5.54 14.65 -6.54
CA ASN A 57 5.91 15.72 -5.62
C ASN A 57 6.93 15.24 -4.57
N PRO A 58 8.18 15.76 -4.59
CA PRO A 58 9.23 15.39 -3.63
C PRO A 58 8.88 15.64 -2.16
N LEU A 59 8.04 16.64 -1.86
CA LEU A 59 7.57 16.89 -0.48
C LEU A 59 6.68 15.75 0.00
N ILE A 60 5.82 15.21 -0.88
CA ILE A 60 4.99 14.05 -0.55
C ILE A 60 5.85 12.81 -0.31
N ASN A 61 6.94 12.60 -1.07
CA ASN A 61 7.90 11.52 -0.82
C ASN A 61 8.53 11.62 0.58
N THR A 62 8.86 12.84 1.02
CA THR A 62 9.41 13.07 2.35
C THR A 62 8.39 12.75 3.44
N GLU A 63 7.15 13.23 3.28
CA GLU A 63 6.07 12.91 4.23
C GLU A 63 5.72 11.42 4.26
N LEU A 64 5.77 10.73 3.12
CA LEU A 64 5.60 9.28 3.03
C LEU A 64 6.67 8.53 3.84
N LEU A 65 7.93 8.97 3.78
CA LEU A 65 9.00 8.41 4.59
C LEU A 65 8.75 8.60 6.09
N LEU A 66 8.22 9.75 6.51
CA LEU A 66 7.88 10.01 7.91
C LEU A 66 6.71 9.15 8.40
N LEU A 67 5.75 8.85 7.52
CA LEU A 67 4.57 8.04 7.81
C LEU A 67 4.77 6.54 7.53
N ASP A 68 5.96 6.12 7.11
CA ASP A 68 6.24 4.77 6.59
C ASP A 68 5.82 3.66 7.56
N GLN A 69 6.14 3.80 8.84
CA GLN A 69 5.76 2.80 9.84
C GLN A 69 4.24 2.66 9.99
N LYS A 70 3.50 3.77 9.94
CA LYS A 70 2.02 3.76 10.02
C LYS A 70 1.42 3.13 8.77
N ILE A 71 1.94 3.49 7.60
CA ILE A 71 1.54 2.92 6.30
C ILE A 71 1.76 1.40 6.32
N LYS A 72 2.97 0.94 6.66
CA LYS A 72 3.32 -0.49 6.70
C LYS A 72 2.44 -1.27 7.69
N LYS A 73 2.16 -0.71 8.86
CA LYS A 73 1.29 -1.32 9.86
C LYS A 73 -0.12 -1.51 9.32
N LEU A 74 -0.77 -0.42 8.86
CA LEU A 74 -2.14 -0.46 8.36
C LEU A 74 -2.26 -1.34 7.10
N PHE A 75 -1.27 -1.26 6.21
CA PHE A 75 -1.19 -2.10 5.02
C PHE A 75 -1.14 -3.59 5.38
N SER A 76 -0.28 -3.97 6.34
CA SER A 76 -0.17 -5.35 6.82
C SER A 76 -1.47 -5.86 7.46
N GLU A 77 -2.14 -5.01 8.24
CA GLU A 77 -3.44 -5.34 8.84
C GLU A 77 -4.51 -5.60 7.78
N LYS A 78 -4.56 -4.77 6.72
CA LYS A 78 -5.50 -4.96 5.61
C LYS A 78 -5.21 -6.21 4.79
N LEU A 79 -3.93 -6.51 4.52
CA LEU A 79 -3.52 -7.75 3.84
C LEU A 79 -3.97 -8.99 4.63
N LYS A 80 -3.78 -9.00 5.95
CA LYS A 80 -4.24 -10.10 6.82
C LYS A 80 -5.75 -10.29 6.76
N LYS A 81 -6.52 -9.19 6.76
CA LYS A 81 -8.00 -9.24 6.65
C LYS A 81 -8.49 -9.89 5.36
N VAL A 82 -7.76 -9.72 4.26
CA VAL A 82 -8.10 -10.34 2.95
C VAL A 82 -7.45 -11.71 2.74
N GLY A 83 -6.69 -12.21 3.72
CA GLY A 83 -6.05 -13.52 3.67
C GLY A 83 -4.80 -13.58 2.79
N ILE A 84 -4.15 -12.44 2.50
CA ILE A 84 -2.90 -12.40 1.73
C ILE A 84 -1.72 -12.44 2.71
N VAL A 85 -0.80 -13.37 2.45
CA VAL A 85 0.44 -13.54 3.22
C VAL A 85 1.57 -12.82 2.50
N PHE A 86 1.95 -11.63 2.99
CA PHE A 86 3.02 -10.83 2.39
C PHE A 86 3.86 -10.19 3.50
N TYR A 87 4.99 -10.83 3.81
CA TYR A 87 5.89 -10.46 4.91
C TYR A 87 7.28 -10.05 4.42
N ASP A 88 8.01 -9.34 5.29
CA ASP A 88 9.38 -8.83 5.06
C ASP A 88 9.48 -7.97 3.80
N PHE A 89 8.46 -7.16 3.55
CA PHE A 89 8.42 -6.28 2.40
C PHE A 89 9.06 -4.93 2.71
N GLU A 90 9.60 -4.32 1.66
CA GLU A 90 10.12 -2.96 1.69
C GLU A 90 9.17 -2.05 0.90
N VAL A 91 8.99 -0.81 1.36
CA VAL A 91 8.28 0.23 0.60
C VAL A 91 9.29 1.33 0.28
N LYS A 92 9.42 1.67 -1.00
CA LYS A 92 10.29 2.73 -1.51
C LYS A 92 9.45 3.83 -2.11
N TYR A 93 9.66 5.05 -1.66
CA TYR A 93 8.98 6.25 -2.17
C TYR A 93 9.91 6.94 -3.17
N ILE A 94 9.47 7.07 -4.42
CA ILE A 94 10.29 7.56 -5.56
C ILE A 94 9.62 8.68 -6.33
#